data_AF-A0A9E5UZH1-F1
#
_entry.id   AF-A0A9E5UZH1-F1
#
_cell.length_a   1.000
_cell.length_b   1.000
_cell.length_c   1.000
_cell.angle_alpha   90.00
_cell.angle_beta   90.00
_cell.angle_gamma   90.00
#
_symmetry.space_group_name_H-M   'P 1'
#
loop_
_entity.id
_entity.type
_entity.pdbx_description
1 polymer ?
#
loop_
_entity_poly.entity_id
_entity_poly.type
_entity_poly.pdbx_seq_one_letter_code
_entity_poly.pdbx_strand_id
1 'polypeptide(L)'
;MPRVAPTPLQLAEPEREQLQQVIKRHSTPQQIAIRASIIVLERLVDAPRPRGPSSFSLEQIVQLFAIACEPPPTCGRPISHWTSRELADEMMKQGIVESISPRYVGRLMNEADLKPHQSQYWLNPPQLSI
;
A
#
# COMPACT_ATOMS: atom_id res chain seq x y z
N MET A 1 19.48 -19.89 -1.04
CA MET A 1 20.48 -19.63 0.02
C MET A 1 19.72 -19.34 1.32
N PRO A 2 19.87 -20.12 2.39
CA PRO A 2 19.25 -19.77 3.67
C PRO A 2 19.91 -18.49 4.21
N ARG A 3 19.09 -17.47 4.49
CA ARG A 3 19.56 -16.21 5.08
C ARG A 3 19.81 -16.47 6.56
N VAL A 4 21.08 -16.61 6.96
CA VAL A 4 21.46 -16.65 8.37
C VAL A 4 21.14 -15.28 8.95
N ALA A 5 20.12 -15.20 9.82
CA ALA A 5 19.86 -14.00 10.57
C ALA A 5 20.96 -13.83 11.64
N PRO A 6 21.56 -12.64 11.80
CA PRO A 6 22.55 -12.41 12.85
C PRO A 6 21.91 -12.59 14.22
N THR A 7 22.65 -13.18 15.15
CA THR A 7 22.22 -13.30 16.54
C THR A 7 22.00 -11.91 17.15
N PRO A 8 20.83 -11.63 17.76
CA PRO A 8 20.55 -10.30 18.29
C PRO A 8 21.47 -9.96 19.47
N LEU A 9 22.22 -8.86 19.36
CA LEU A 9 23.20 -8.39 20.36
C LEU A 9 22.52 -7.89 21.64
N GLN A 10 22.37 -8.73 22.67
CA GLN A 10 21.76 -8.32 23.94
C GLN A 10 22.72 -7.41 24.72
N LEU A 11 22.43 -6.11 24.73
CA LEU A 11 23.18 -5.13 25.52
C LEU A 11 22.46 -4.83 26.84
N ALA A 12 23.21 -4.90 27.93
CA ALA A 12 22.76 -4.41 29.23
C ALA A 12 22.70 -2.87 29.24
N GLU A 13 21.85 -2.29 30.08
CA GLU A 13 21.70 -0.84 30.22
C GLU A 13 23.02 -0.06 30.43
N PRO A 14 23.98 -0.51 31.27
CA PRO A 14 25.27 0.18 31.39
C PRO A 14 26.09 0.19 30.09
N GLU A 15 26.00 -0.85 29.27
CA GLU A 15 26.72 -0.94 27.99
C GLU A 15 26.14 0.03 26.96
N ARG A 16 24.81 0.23 27.00
CA ARG A 16 24.11 1.22 26.16
C ARG A 16 24.53 2.64 26.52
N GLU A 17 24.59 2.96 27.80
CA GLU A 17 25.03 4.27 28.29
C GLU A 17 26.47 4.56 27.86
N GLN A 18 27.36 3.57 27.96
CA GLN A 18 28.75 3.69 27.49
C GLN A 18 28.82 3.96 25.99
N LEU A 19 28.04 3.24 25.16
CA LEU A 19 27.98 3.50 23.72
C LEU A 19 27.46 4.90 23.41
N GLN A 20 26.45 5.37 24.14
CA GLN A 20 25.95 6.75 23.98
C GLN A 20 27.00 7.80 24.38
N GLN A 21 27.78 7.57 25.44
CA GLN A 21 28.88 8.46 25.82
C GLN A 21 29.97 8.51 24.74
N VAL A 22 30.29 7.36 24.13
CA VAL A 22 31.22 7.28 23.01
C VAL A 22 30.68 8.09 21.81
N ILE A 23 29.42 7.94 21.45
CA ILE A 23 28.82 8.68 20.32
C ILE A 23 28.80 10.19 20.59
N LYS A 24 28.51 10.63 21.82
CA LYS A 24 28.37 12.04 22.20
C LYS A 24 29.71 12.78 22.35
N ARG A 25 30.84 12.08 22.40
CA ARG A 25 32.15 12.68 22.66
C ARG A 25 32.72 13.32 21.40
N HIS A 26 33.06 14.61 21.47
CA HIS A 26 33.58 15.38 20.32
C HIS A 26 34.98 14.92 19.81
N SER A 27 35.68 14.06 20.56
CA SER A 27 37.03 13.59 20.25
C SER A 27 37.08 12.12 19.83
N THR A 28 35.95 11.43 19.69
CA THR A 28 35.97 10.03 19.23
C THR A 28 36.28 9.95 17.74
N PRO A 29 37.19 9.04 17.33
CA PRO A 29 37.39 8.74 15.92
C PRO A 29 36.08 8.39 15.22
N GLN A 30 35.87 8.94 14.03
CA GLN A 30 34.62 8.82 13.28
C GLN A 30 34.19 7.36 13.09
N GLN A 31 35.14 6.46 12.82
CA GLN A 31 34.85 5.03 12.63
C GLN A 31 34.25 4.36 13.89
N ILE A 32 34.66 4.79 15.08
CA ILE A 32 34.16 4.25 16.35
C ILE A 32 32.75 4.77 16.60
N ALA A 33 32.52 6.07 16.40
CA ALA A 33 31.19 6.69 16.55
C ALA A 33 30.17 6.09 15.56
N ILE A 34 30.57 5.82 14.31
CA ILE A 34 29.72 5.18 13.31
C ILE A 34 29.33 3.76 13.74
N ARG A 35 30.31 2.95 14.18
CA ARG A 35 30.03 1.58 14.63
C ARG A 35 29.14 1.55 15.88
N ALA A 36 29.39 2.43 16.85
CA ALA A 36 28.55 2.55 18.03
C ALA A 36 27.11 2.97 17.67
N SER A 37 26.96 3.89 16.71
CA SER A 37 25.64 4.35 16.24
C SER A 37 24.84 3.23 15.57
N ILE A 38 25.48 2.38 14.78
CA ILE A 38 24.82 1.21 14.14
C ILE A 38 24.23 0.28 15.20
N ILE A 39 24.99 -0.02 16.25
CA ILE A 39 24.56 -0.90 17.34
C ILE A 39 23.37 -0.31 18.11
N VAL A 40 23.40 1.01 18.36
CA VAL A 40 22.28 1.70 19.02
C VAL A 40 21.04 1.74 18.13
N LEU A 41 21.19 2.05 16.84
CA LEU A 41 20.07 2.11 15.89
C LEU A 41 19.41 0.75 15.65
N GLU A 42 20.18 -0.34 15.59
CA GLU A 42 19.63 -1.70 15.47
C GLU A 42 18.66 -2.02 16.62
N ARG A 43 18.95 -1.54 17.83
CA ARG A 43 18.09 -1.71 19.00
C ARG A 43 16.86 -0.80 19.03
N LEU A 44 16.89 0.29 18.27
CA LEU A 44 15.77 1.21 18.11
C LEU A 44 14.84 0.83 16.94
N VAL A 45 15.11 -0.29 16.26
CA VAL A 45 14.22 -0.81 15.22
C VAL A 45 12.89 -1.21 15.86
N ASP A 46 11.79 -0.69 15.31
CA ASP A 46 10.44 -1.09 15.72
C ASP A 46 10.28 -2.62 15.62
N ALA A 47 9.59 -3.20 16.60
CA ALA A 47 9.15 -4.58 16.48
C ALA A 47 8.34 -4.75 15.18
N PRO A 48 8.39 -5.93 14.53
CA PRO A 48 7.55 -6.20 13.38
C PRO A 48 6.11 -5.78 13.69
N ARG A 49 5.57 -4.83 12.92
CA ARG A 49 4.17 -4.40 13.04
C ARG A 49 3.36 -5.18 12.01
N PRO A 50 2.88 -6.40 12.33
CA PRO A 50 2.03 -7.14 11.41
C PRO A 50 0.79 -6.29 11.13
N ARG A 51 0.57 -6.00 9.85
CA ARG A 51 -0.71 -5.44 9.42
C ARG A 51 -1.76 -6.54 9.48
N GLY A 52 -2.99 -6.17 9.84
CA GLY A 52 -4.12 -7.08 9.72
C GLY A 52 -4.34 -7.49 8.27
N PRO A 53 -4.99 -8.64 8.02
CA PRO A 53 -5.40 -9.03 6.67
C PRO A 53 -6.31 -7.95 6.06
N SER A 54 -6.31 -7.83 4.74
CA SER A 54 -7.22 -6.92 4.04
C SER A 54 -8.67 -7.27 4.36
N SER A 55 -9.52 -6.27 4.58
CA SER A 55 -10.94 -6.49 4.88
C SER A 55 -11.72 -7.13 3.74
N PHE A 56 -11.17 -7.09 2.52
CA PHE A 56 -11.75 -7.67 1.32
C PHE A 56 -10.73 -8.60 0.66
N SER A 57 -11.23 -9.70 0.11
CA SER A 57 -10.43 -10.63 -0.66
C SER A 57 -10.06 -10.04 -2.02
N LEU A 58 -9.02 -10.60 -2.64
CA LEU A 58 -8.62 -10.21 -3.99
C LEU A 58 -9.74 -10.46 -5.00
N GLU A 59 -10.48 -11.56 -4.85
CA GLU A 59 -11.62 -11.91 -5.71
C GLU A 59 -12.69 -10.80 -5.68
N GLN A 60 -13.07 -10.33 -4.49
CA GLN A 60 -14.04 -9.23 -4.35
C GLN A 60 -13.55 -7.93 -5.01
N ILE A 61 -12.25 -7.65 -4.92
CA ILE A 61 -11.64 -6.47 -5.55
C ILE A 61 -11.63 -6.60 -7.08
N VAL A 62 -11.29 -7.77 -7.61
CA VAL A 62 -11.31 -8.05 -9.06
C VAL A 62 -12.74 -7.94 -9.61
N GLN A 63 -13.72 -8.48 -8.88
CA GLN A 63 -15.15 -8.40 -9.24
C GLN A 63 -15.62 -6.94 -9.30
N LEU A 64 -15.20 -6.09 -8.36
CA LEU A 64 -15.48 -4.66 -8.38
C LEU A 64 -14.95 -4.00 -9.67
N PHE A 65 -13.72 -4.32 -10.07
CA PHE A 65 -13.16 -3.79 -11.32
C PHE A 65 -13.88 -4.30 -12.56
N ALA A 66 -14.32 -5.56 -12.58
CA ALA A 66 -15.11 -6.10 -13.67
C ALA A 66 -16.42 -5.32 -13.86
N ILE A 67 -17.15 -5.06 -12.76
CA ILE A 67 -18.39 -4.26 -12.79
C ILE A 67 -18.10 -2.83 -13.28
N ALA A 68 -17.03 -2.21 -12.78
CA ALA A 68 -16.66 -0.84 -13.18
C ALA A 68 -16.32 -0.70 -14.67
N CYS A 69 -15.92 -1.80 -15.32
CA CYS A 69 -15.64 -1.84 -16.76
C CYS A 69 -16.90 -2.11 -17.62
N GLU A 70 -18.01 -2.51 -17.02
CA GLU A 70 -19.28 -2.73 -17.73
C GLU A 70 -20.13 -1.45 -17.74
N PRO A 71 -20.89 -1.13 -18.80
CA PRO A 71 -21.69 0.08 -18.79
C PRO A 71 -22.88 -0.04 -17.80
N PRO A 72 -23.18 0.99 -16.99
CA PRO A 72 -24.23 0.92 -15.97
C PRO A 72 -25.63 0.50 -16.46
N PRO A 73 -26.07 0.84 -17.69
CA PRO A 73 -27.34 0.35 -18.24
C PRO A 73 -27.43 -1.19 -18.28
N THR A 74 -26.32 -1.90 -18.44
CA THR A 74 -26.32 -3.38 -18.42
C THR A 74 -26.67 -3.93 -17.06
N CYS A 75 -26.32 -3.23 -15.98
CA CYS A 75 -26.73 -3.57 -14.61
C CYS A 75 -28.14 -3.06 -14.26
N GLY A 76 -28.88 -2.52 -15.24
CA GLY A 76 -30.23 -1.98 -15.07
C GLY A 76 -30.28 -0.60 -14.41
N ARG A 77 -29.19 0.18 -14.47
CA ARG A 77 -29.16 1.54 -13.92
C ARG A 77 -29.29 2.61 -15.01
N PRO A 78 -30.20 3.59 -14.86
CA PRO A 78 -30.37 4.67 -15.82
C PRO A 78 -29.32 5.79 -15.60
N ILE A 79 -28.04 5.42 -15.58
CA ILE A 79 -26.92 6.35 -15.36
C ILE A 79 -25.89 6.21 -16.48
N SER A 80 -25.21 7.31 -16.81
CA SER A 80 -24.21 7.30 -17.88
C SER A 80 -22.85 6.79 -17.43
N HIS A 81 -22.49 6.98 -16.15
CA HIS A 81 -21.17 6.63 -15.61
C HIS A 81 -21.30 6.07 -14.20
N TRP A 82 -20.37 5.20 -13.80
CA TRP A 82 -20.30 4.69 -12.44
C TRP A 82 -19.82 5.75 -11.44
N THR A 83 -20.59 5.93 -10.37
CA THR A 83 -20.08 6.56 -9.14
C THR A 83 -19.65 5.50 -8.13
N SER A 84 -18.78 5.89 -7.18
CA SER A 84 -18.35 4.97 -6.11
C SER A 84 -19.49 4.48 -5.23
N ARG A 85 -20.58 5.25 -5.11
CA ARG A 85 -21.79 4.84 -4.38
C ARG A 85 -22.54 3.75 -5.15
N GLU A 86 -22.75 3.94 -6.45
CA GLU A 86 -23.48 2.96 -7.26
C GLU A 86 -22.72 1.65 -7.41
N LEU A 87 -21.39 1.72 -7.51
CA LEU A 87 -20.54 0.52 -7.50
C LEU A 87 -20.66 -0.23 -6.17
N ALA A 88 -20.65 0.47 -5.05
CA ALA A 88 -20.87 -0.14 -3.74
C ALA A 88 -22.26 -0.82 -3.67
N ASP A 89 -23.29 -0.14 -4.15
CA ASP A 89 -24.65 -0.66 -4.17
C ASP A 89 -24.78 -1.88 -5.08
N GLU A 90 -24.13 -1.90 -6.26
CA GLU A 90 -24.13 -3.06 -7.14
C GLU A 90 -23.38 -4.25 -6.55
N MET A 91 -22.24 -4.02 -5.89
CA MET A 91 -21.53 -5.10 -5.19
C MET A 91 -22.38 -5.74 -4.10
N MET A 92 -23.15 -4.94 -3.34
CA MET A 92 -24.08 -5.44 -2.33
C MET A 92 -25.28 -6.15 -2.97
N LYS A 93 -25.85 -5.59 -4.04
CA LYS A 93 -26.99 -6.16 -4.79
C LYS A 93 -26.66 -7.52 -5.41
N GLN A 94 -25.44 -7.70 -5.90
CA GLN A 94 -24.96 -8.96 -6.46
C GLN A 94 -24.48 -9.96 -5.37
N GLY A 95 -24.49 -9.56 -4.09
CA GLY A 95 -24.09 -10.42 -2.97
C GLY A 95 -22.57 -10.70 -2.90
N ILE A 96 -21.75 -9.88 -3.55
CA ILE A 96 -20.29 -10.03 -3.58
C ILE A 96 -19.68 -9.65 -2.21
N VAL A 97 -20.28 -8.67 -1.54
CA VAL A 97 -19.90 -8.19 -0.21
C VAL A 97 -21.14 -7.93 0.63
N GLU A 98 -21.06 -8.19 1.93
CA GLU A 98 -22.16 -7.86 2.87
C GLU A 98 -22.34 -6.35 3.02
N SER A 99 -21.22 -5.62 3.13
CA SER A 99 -21.22 -4.17 3.17
C SER A 99 -19.87 -3.62 2.71
N ILE A 100 -19.89 -2.50 1.99
CA ILE A 100 -18.67 -1.78 1.58
C ILE A 100 -18.93 -0.28 1.59
N SER A 101 -17.99 0.49 2.13
CA SER A 101 -18.14 1.94 2.12
C SER A 101 -17.86 2.50 0.71
N PRO A 102 -18.69 3.43 0.20
CA PRO A 102 -18.41 4.12 -1.08
C PRO A 102 -17.05 4.81 -1.10
N ARG A 103 -16.58 5.29 0.06
CA ARG A 103 -15.25 5.91 0.19
C ARG A 103 -14.11 4.91 -0.01
N TYR A 104 -14.28 3.66 0.44
CA TYR A 104 -13.29 2.61 0.19
C TYR A 104 -13.27 2.19 -1.28
N VAL A 105 -14.43 2.05 -1.92
CA VAL A 105 -14.53 1.84 -3.37
C VAL A 105 -13.81 2.96 -4.13
N GLY A 106 -14.05 4.22 -3.77
CA GLY A 106 -13.35 5.36 -4.37
C GLY A 106 -11.83 5.31 -4.18
N ARG A 107 -11.34 4.83 -3.02
CA ARG A 107 -9.90 4.60 -2.82
C ARG A 107 -9.36 3.52 -3.75
N LEU A 108 -10.04 2.37 -3.85
CA LEU A 108 -9.65 1.29 -4.75
C LEU A 108 -9.59 1.73 -6.21
N MET A 109 -10.59 2.51 -6.67
CA MET A 109 -10.60 3.04 -8.03
C MET A 109 -9.48 4.05 -8.28
N ASN A 110 -9.08 4.83 -7.26
CA ASN A 110 -7.99 5.80 -7.39
C ASN A 110 -6.60 5.12 -7.38
N GLU A 111 -6.45 4.04 -6.62
CA GLU A 111 -5.23 3.24 -6.49
C GLU A 111 -5.00 2.30 -7.69
N ALA A 112 -6.05 2.00 -8.46
CA ALA A 112 -5.95 1.18 -9.64
C ALA A 112 -4.97 1.77 -10.68
N ASP A 113 -3.97 0.98 -11.05
CA ASP A 113 -2.99 1.33 -12.10
C ASP A 113 -3.67 1.52 -13.46
N LEU A 114 -4.66 0.67 -13.74
CA LEU A 114 -5.48 0.78 -14.94
C LEU A 114 -6.66 1.70 -14.65
N LYS A 115 -6.69 2.85 -15.33
CA LYS A 115 -7.82 3.79 -15.35
C LYS A 115 -8.43 3.82 -16.75
N PRO A 116 -9.28 2.84 -17.11
CA PRO A 116 -9.85 2.74 -18.46
C PRO A 116 -10.54 4.04 -18.89
N HIS A 117 -11.23 4.71 -17.97
CA HIS A 117 -11.89 6.00 -18.18
C HIS A 117 -10.93 7.18 -18.45
N GLN A 118 -9.62 7.02 -18.17
CA GLN A 118 -8.58 8.02 -18.48
C GLN A 118 -7.73 7.64 -19.70
N SER A 119 -7.83 6.40 -20.18
CA SER A 119 -7.14 5.95 -21.39
C SER A 119 -8.04 6.17 -22.62
N GLN A 120 -8.11 7.41 -23.10
CA GLN A 120 -8.70 7.75 -24.40
C GLN A 120 -7.66 7.60 -25.52
N TYR A 121 -6.99 6.47 -25.62
CA TYR A 121 -6.28 6.16 -26.86
C TYR A 121 -7.30 5.55 -27.83
N TRP A 122 -7.26 5.96 -29.10
CA TRP A 122 -7.99 5.41 -30.26
C TRP A 122 -9.30 6.05 -30.74
N LEU A 123 -9.87 7.06 -30.08
CA LEU A 123 -11.03 7.76 -30.67
C LEU A 123 -10.68 8.76 -31.77
N ASN A 124 -9.41 9.19 -31.90
CA ASN A 124 -8.94 10.03 -33.01
C ASN A 124 -7.49 9.66 -33.41
N PRO A 125 -7.27 8.86 -34.46
CA PRO A 125 -5.93 8.76 -35.05
C PRO A 125 -5.51 10.13 -35.62
N PRO A 126 -4.26 10.59 -35.41
CA PRO A 126 -3.79 11.81 -36.05
C PRO A 126 -3.89 11.66 -37.57
N GLN A 127 -4.43 12.66 -38.27
CA GLN A 127 -4.49 12.62 -39.72
C GLN A 127 -3.07 12.61 -40.27
N LEU A 128 -2.69 11.50 -40.91
CA LEU A 128 -1.41 11.38 -41.60
C LEU A 128 -1.46 12.34 -42.80
N SER A 129 -0.72 13.44 -42.72
CA SER A 129 -0.43 14.28 -43.89
C SER A 129 0.55 13.51 -44.78
N ILE A 130 0.03 12.93 -45.87
CA ILE A 130 0.83 12.42 -46.99
C ILE A 130 1.06 13.58 -47.96
#